data_AF-A0A257AHG3-F1
#
_entry.id   AF-A0A257AHG3-F1
#
_cell.length_a   1.000
_cell.length_b   1.000
_cell.length_c   1.000
_cell.angle_alpha   90.00
_cell.angle_beta   90.00
_cell.angle_gamma   90.00
#
_symmetry.space_group_name_H-M   'P 1'
#
loop_
_entity.id
_entity.type
_entity.pdbx_description
1 polymer ?
#
loop_
_entity_poly.entity_id
_entity_poly.type
_entity_poly.pdbx_seq_one_letter_code
_entity_poly.pdbx_strand_id
1 'polypeptide(L)'
;MFYVVLFGFALSGALMKLTDDIEDRELLLPKKIAYLTGIAYGATIGLLMVFDENAAYLFSGIIIGCLVTNKINAESHYLALGTILLIVFSKGLVLFMPLVLIIMVLAAIDELTSNSRNTRKRALA
;
A
#
# COMPACT_ATOMS: atom_id res chain seq x y z
N MET A 1 -20.74 -9.15 6.06
CA MET A 1 -19.27 -9.26 5.90
C MET A 1 -18.80 -8.64 4.59
N PHE A 2 -19.38 -9.00 3.44
CA PHE A 2 -18.99 -8.46 2.12
C PHE A 2 -18.91 -6.91 2.03
N TYR A 3 -19.94 -6.19 2.47
CA TYR A 3 -19.93 -4.71 2.46
C TYR A 3 -18.83 -4.09 3.33
N VAL A 4 -18.47 -4.74 4.45
CA VAL A 4 -17.43 -4.25 5.36
C VAL A 4 -16.05 -4.39 4.70
N VAL A 5 -15.81 -5.51 4.01
CA VAL A 5 -14.57 -5.75 3.25
C VAL A 5 -14.44 -4.76 2.10
N LEU A 6 -15.49 -4.56 1.30
CA LEU A 6 -15.52 -3.57 0.22
C LEU A 6 -15.25 -2.14 0.72
N PHE A 7 -15.90 -1.75 1.81
CA PHE A 7 -15.66 -0.46 2.43
C PHE A 7 -14.21 -0.33 2.89
N GLY A 8 -13.64 -1.39 3.48
CA GLY A 8 -12.23 -1.43 3.87
C GLY A 8 -11.28 -1.22 2.69
N PHE A 9 -11.53 -1.84 1.54
CA PHE A 9 -10.73 -1.64 0.33
C PHE A 9 -10.79 -0.20 -0.17
N ALA A 10 -11.99 0.39 -0.23
CA ALA A 10 -12.15 1.77 -0.65
C ALA A 10 -11.45 2.73 0.33
N LEU A 11 -11.59 2.47 1.64
CA LEU A 11 -10.98 3.28 2.69
C LEU A 11 -9.45 3.19 2.69
N SER A 12 -8.88 1.98 2.57
CA SER A 12 -7.43 1.81 2.52
C SER A 12 -6.82 2.50 1.30
N GLY A 13 -7.44 2.33 0.12
CA GLY A 13 -6.99 3.00 -1.11
C GLY A 13 -7.07 4.53 -1.02
N ALA A 14 -8.17 5.06 -0.48
CA ALA A 14 -8.33 6.51 -0.30
C ALA A 14 -7.31 7.09 0.68
N LEU A 15 -7.07 6.42 1.81
CA LEU A 15 -6.10 6.88 2.81
C LEU A 15 -4.64 6.76 2.32
N MET A 16 -4.33 5.71 1.56
CA MET A 16 -3.01 5.54 0.93
C MET A 16 -2.76 6.69 -0.05
N LYS A 17 -3.70 6.97 -0.95
CA LYS A 17 -3.58 8.08 -1.91
C LYS A 17 -3.50 9.44 -1.22
N LEU A 18 -4.28 9.67 -0.17
CA LEU A 18 -4.16 10.89 0.63
C LEU A 18 -2.77 11.02 1.26
N THR A 19 -2.16 9.91 1.67
CA THR A 19 -0.80 9.92 2.22
C THR A 19 0.22 10.27 1.13
N ASP A 20 0.11 9.65 -0.04
CA ASP A 20 0.97 9.93 -1.21
C ASP A 20 0.89 11.42 -1.59
N ASP A 21 -0.31 11.97 -1.76
CA ASP A 21 -0.53 13.36 -2.16
C ASP A 21 0.06 14.36 -1.14
N ILE A 22 0.13 14.01 0.15
CA ILE A 22 0.77 14.85 1.19
C ILE A 22 2.29 14.73 1.14
N GLU A 23 2.85 13.53 0.94
CA GLU A 23 4.30 13.31 0.85
C GLU A 23 4.90 13.93 -0.41
N ASP A 24 4.20 13.82 -1.54
CA ASP A 24 4.58 14.44 -2.82
C ASP A 24 4.31 15.96 -2.86
N ARG A 25 3.78 16.53 -1.77
CA ARG A 25 3.42 17.94 -1.60
C ARG A 25 2.40 18.46 -2.62
N GLU A 26 1.58 17.58 -3.18
CA GLU A 26 0.41 17.99 -3.96
C GLU A 26 -0.66 18.63 -3.06
N LEU A 27 -0.73 18.19 -1.79
CA LEU A 27 -1.56 18.79 -0.75
C LEU A 27 -0.71 19.56 0.26
N LEU A 28 -1.10 20.80 0.56
CA LEU A 28 -0.46 21.66 1.57
C LEU A 28 -0.88 21.31 3.01
N LEU A 29 -0.86 20.02 3.35
CA LEU A 29 -1.16 19.53 4.69
C LEU A 29 0.14 19.28 5.48
N PRO A 30 0.09 19.38 6.83
CA PRO A 30 1.25 19.09 7.65
C PRO A 30 1.63 17.60 7.59
N LYS A 31 2.94 17.32 7.54
CA LYS A 31 3.50 15.95 7.52
C LYS A 31 2.99 15.03 8.62
N LYS A 32 2.60 15.58 9.78
CA LYS A 32 1.98 14.81 10.87
C LYS A 32 0.71 14.08 10.44
N ILE A 33 -0.06 14.66 9.50
CA ILE A 33 -1.25 14.02 8.94
C ILE A 33 -0.85 12.83 8.08
N ALA A 34 0.22 12.91 7.29
CA ALA A 34 0.74 11.78 6.52
C ALA A 34 1.12 10.59 7.42
N TYR A 35 1.69 10.83 8.59
CA TYR A 35 1.96 9.76 9.56
C TYR A 35 0.68 9.13 10.10
N LEU A 36 -0.31 9.95 10.46
CA LEU A 36 -1.61 9.48 10.95
C LEU A 36 -2.37 8.68 9.88
N THR A 37 -2.42 9.18 8.65
CA THR A 37 -3.06 8.48 7.53
C THR A 37 -2.29 7.23 7.15
N GLY A 38 -0.95 7.27 7.22
CA GLY A 38 -0.04 6.14 7.11
C GLY A 38 -0.40 4.98 8.03
N ILE A 39 -0.44 5.26 9.33
CA ILE A 39 -0.84 4.28 10.35
C ILE A 39 -2.28 3.81 10.11
N ALA A 40 -3.20 4.71 9.77
CA ALA A 40 -4.60 4.37 9.57
C ALA A 40 -4.82 3.43 8.36
N TYR A 41 -4.19 3.70 7.21
CA TYR A 41 -4.30 2.80 6.06
C TYR A 41 -3.55 1.49 6.31
N GLY A 42 -2.39 1.53 6.98
CA GLY A 42 -1.67 0.33 7.38
C GLY A 42 -2.49 -0.57 8.30
N ALA A 43 -3.19 0.02 9.28
CA ALA A 43 -4.12 -0.70 10.15
C ALA A 43 -5.28 -1.31 9.37
N THR A 44 -5.86 -0.55 8.43
CA THR A 44 -6.98 -1.00 7.62
C THR A 44 -6.58 -2.16 6.71
N ILE A 45 -5.43 -2.07 6.04
CA ILE A 45 -4.86 -3.14 5.21
C ILE A 45 -4.54 -4.36 6.07
N GLY A 46 -3.85 -4.19 7.21
CA GLY A 46 -3.52 -5.29 8.10
C GLY A 46 -4.76 -6.05 8.60
N LEU A 47 -5.82 -5.33 8.97
CA LEU A 47 -7.10 -5.94 9.34
C LEU A 47 -7.76 -6.66 8.17
N LEU A 48 -7.77 -6.06 6.97
CA LEU A 48 -8.31 -6.72 5.78
C LEU A 48 -7.58 -8.04 5.48
N MET A 49 -6.26 -8.04 5.56
CA MET A 49 -5.45 -9.26 5.35
C MET A 49 -5.74 -10.36 6.37
N VAL A 50 -6.14 -10.00 7.60
CA VAL A 50 -6.50 -10.99 8.63
C VAL A 50 -7.93 -11.54 8.41
N PHE A 51 -8.86 -10.72 7.94
CA PHE A 51 -10.26 -11.09 7.82
C PHE A 51 -10.67 -11.64 6.44
N ASP A 52 -9.86 -11.41 5.40
CA ASP A 52 -10.17 -11.84 4.03
C ASP A 52 -8.91 -12.38 3.32
N GLU A 53 -8.98 -13.63 2.86
CA GLU A 53 -7.84 -14.29 2.17
C GLU A 53 -7.48 -13.61 0.85
N ASN A 54 -8.46 -13.08 0.11
CA ASN A 54 -8.18 -12.41 -1.16
C ASN A 54 -7.43 -11.09 -0.92
N ALA A 55 -7.81 -10.35 0.12
CA ALA A 55 -7.10 -9.18 0.59
C ALA A 55 -5.67 -9.53 1.04
N ALA A 56 -5.50 -10.63 1.76
CA ALA A 56 -4.17 -11.15 2.13
C ALA A 56 -3.28 -11.38 0.91
N TYR A 57 -3.77 -12.08 -0.11
CA TYR A 57 -3.00 -12.35 -1.33
C TYR A 57 -2.68 -11.06 -2.09
N LEU A 58 -3.68 -10.17 -2.23
CA LEU A 58 -3.55 -8.92 -2.97
C LEU A 58 -2.55 -7.98 -2.31
N PHE A 59 -2.73 -7.65 -1.03
CA PHE A 59 -1.86 -6.70 -0.35
C PHE A 59 -0.47 -7.27 -0.13
N SER A 60 -0.31 -8.57 0.13
CA SER A 60 1.04 -9.17 0.20
C SER A 60 1.79 -9.03 -1.11
N GLY A 61 1.13 -9.32 -2.24
CA GLY A 61 1.76 -9.17 -3.56
C GLY A 61 2.14 -7.71 -3.84
N ILE A 62 1.24 -6.76 -3.57
CA ILE A 62 1.51 -5.32 -3.75
C ILE A 62 2.69 -4.87 -2.90
N ILE A 63 2.71 -5.21 -1.60
CA ILE A 63 3.78 -4.82 -0.67
C ILE A 63 5.13 -5.34 -1.16
N ILE A 64 5.21 -6.62 -1.54
CA ILE A 64 6.46 -7.21 -2.05
C ILE A 64 6.88 -6.55 -3.37
N GLY A 65 5.93 -6.31 -4.28
CA GLY A 65 6.19 -5.62 -5.55
C GLY A 65 6.77 -4.22 -5.32
N CYS A 66 6.17 -3.44 -4.42
CA CYS A 66 6.64 -2.11 -4.05
C CYS A 66 8.00 -2.12 -3.31
N LEU A 67 8.30 -3.15 -2.53
CA LEU A 67 9.60 -3.33 -1.90
C LEU A 67 10.69 -3.60 -2.94
N VAL A 68 10.42 -4.48 -3.91
CA VAL A 68 11.37 -4.81 -4.98
C VAL A 68 11.67 -3.60 -5.87
N THR A 69 10.69 -2.74 -6.11
CA THR A 69 10.86 -1.49 -6.88
C THR A 69 11.33 -0.31 -6.04
N ASN A 70 11.54 -0.50 -4.74
CA ASN A 70 11.98 0.52 -3.79
C ASN A 70 11.07 1.77 -3.75
N LYS A 71 9.75 1.55 -3.95
CA LYS A 71 8.72 2.60 -3.94
C LYS A 71 8.40 3.09 -2.53
N ILE A 72 8.60 2.24 -1.52
CA ILE A 72 8.43 2.57 -0.11
C ILE A 72 9.61 3.45 0.32
N ASN A 73 9.51 4.76 0.06
CA ASN A 73 10.60 5.71 0.25
C ASN A 73 10.29 6.82 1.27
N ALA A 74 9.04 6.92 1.77
CA ALA A 74 8.64 7.89 2.77
C ALA A 74 8.42 7.26 4.15
N GLU A 75 8.70 8.02 5.21
CA GLU A 75 8.53 7.60 6.61
C GLU A 75 7.09 7.14 6.91
N SER A 76 6.08 7.82 6.35
CA SER A 76 4.68 7.44 6.49
C SER A 76 4.37 6.06 5.90
N HIS A 77 5.01 5.67 4.79
CA HIS A 77 4.88 4.32 4.23
C HIS A 77 5.55 3.25 5.09
N TYR A 78 6.71 3.56 5.69
CA TYR A 78 7.35 2.65 6.64
C TYR A 78 6.50 2.44 7.90
N LEU A 79 5.84 3.50 8.39
CA LEU A 79 4.89 3.38 9.51
C LEU A 79 3.70 2.49 9.16
N ALA A 80 3.16 2.64 7.95
CA ALA A 80 2.08 1.78 7.48
C ALA A 80 2.52 0.32 7.37
N LEU A 81 3.69 0.06 6.76
CA LEU A 81 4.26 -1.28 6.64
C LEU A 81 4.48 -1.92 8.02
N GLY A 82 5.04 -1.17 8.97
CA GLY A 82 5.21 -1.62 10.34
C GLY A 82 3.87 -1.98 11.01
N THR A 83 2.84 -1.17 10.77
CA THR A 83 1.49 -1.42 11.30
C THR A 83 0.86 -2.68 10.70
N ILE A 84 1.01 -2.88 9.38
CA ILE A 84 0.55 -4.09 8.68
C ILE A 84 1.23 -5.32 9.29
N LEU A 85 2.56 -5.31 9.40
CA LEU A 85 3.34 -6.42 9.95
C LEU A 85 2.95 -6.74 11.39
N LEU A 86 2.75 -5.71 12.23
CA LEU A 86 2.34 -5.89 13.63
C LEU A 86 1.00 -6.64 13.71
N ILE A 87 0.01 -6.25 12.91
CA ILE A 87 -1.31 -6.88 12.90
C ILE A 87 -1.23 -8.30 12.35
N VAL A 88 -0.58 -8.48 11.20
CA VAL A 88 -0.44 -9.77 10.52
C VAL A 88 0.29 -10.79 11.39
N PHE A 89 1.43 -10.43 12.00
CA PHE A 89 2.17 -11.36 12.86
C PHE A 89 1.44 -11.68 14.17
N SER A 90 0.59 -10.79 14.67
CA SER A 90 -0.21 -11.07 15.87
C SER A 90 -1.29 -12.15 15.65
N LYS A 91 -1.71 -12.36 14.40
CA LYS A 91 -2.82 -13.26 14.03
C LYS A 91 -2.40 -14.46 13.19
N GLY A 92 -1.24 -14.37 12.53
CA GLY A 92 -0.77 -15.35 11.56
C GLY A 92 -1.46 -15.15 10.21
N LEU A 93 -0.75 -15.49 9.13
CA LEU A 93 -1.28 -15.46 7.77
C LEU A 93 -0.89 -16.73 7.03
N VAL A 94 -1.85 -17.34 6.32
CA VAL A 94 -1.60 -18.44 5.39
C VAL A 94 -1.69 -17.86 3.99
N LEU A 95 -0.61 -17.98 3.21
CA LEU A 95 -0.48 -17.37 1.89
C LEU A 95 -0.34 -18.42 0.78
N PHE A 96 -1.15 -18.31 -0.26
CA PHE A 96 -0.99 -19.10 -1.48
C PHE A 96 0.06 -18.44 -2.39
N MET A 97 1.29 -18.94 -2.29
CA MET A 97 2.49 -18.36 -2.90
C MET A 97 2.37 -18.05 -4.41
N PRO A 98 1.80 -18.91 -5.28
CA PRO A 98 1.73 -18.62 -6.72
C PRO A 98 0.93 -17.36 -7.05
N LEU A 99 -0.20 -17.14 -6.37
CA LEU A 99 -1.03 -15.96 -6.61
C LEU A 99 -0.34 -14.68 -6.12
N VAL A 100 0.32 -14.75 -4.96
CA VAL A 100 1.12 -13.62 -4.43
C VAL A 100 2.22 -13.23 -5.40
N LEU A 101 2.91 -14.20 -6.01
CA LEU A 101 3.97 -13.93 -6.99
C LEU A 101 3.45 -13.24 -8.25
N ILE A 102 2.29 -13.66 -8.78
CA ILE A 102 1.67 -13.00 -9.93
C ILE A 102 1.36 -11.54 -9.59
N ILE A 103 0.72 -11.30 -8.44
CA ILE A 103 0.36 -9.95 -8.00
C ILE A 103 1.61 -9.10 -7.76
N MET A 104 2.66 -9.67 -7.18
CA MET A 104 3.96 -9.02 -7.00
C MET A 104 4.56 -8.56 -8.33
N VAL A 105 4.58 -9.42 -9.35
CA VAL A 105 5.09 -9.05 -10.68
C VAL A 105 4.26 -7.93 -11.29
N LEU A 106 2.94 -8.01 -11.19
CA LEU A 106 2.05 -6.96 -11.70
C LEU A 106 2.27 -5.62 -10.98
N ALA A 107 2.39 -5.63 -9.66
CA ALA A 107 2.67 -4.43 -8.87
C ALA A 107 4.04 -3.83 -9.21
N ALA A 108 5.06 -4.67 -9.43
CA ALA A 108 6.38 -4.21 -9.86
C ALA A 108 6.34 -3.57 -11.26
N ILE A 109 5.61 -4.18 -12.21
CA ILE A 109 5.45 -3.63 -13.56
C ILE A 109 4.71 -2.28 -13.53
N ASP A 110 3.64 -2.18 -12.74
CA ASP A 110 2.87 -0.94 -12.60
C ASP A 110 3.76 0.21 -12.13
N GLU A 111 4.58 -0.05 -11.11
CA GLU A 111 5.49 0.95 -10.56
C GLU A 111 6.59 1.35 -11.56
N LEU A 112 7.23 0.39 -12.24
CA LEU A 112 8.23 0.68 -13.28
C LEU A 112 7.64 1.52 -14.42
N THR A 113 6.38 1.24 -14.79
CA THR A 113 5.65 1.98 -15.83
C THR A 113 5.24 3.38 -15.35
N SER A 114 4.89 3.55 -14.08
CA SER A 114 4.59 4.85 -13.49
C SER A 114 5.84 5.75 -13.46
N ASN A 115 6.98 5.22 -13.02
CA ASN A 115 8.23 5.96 -12.93
C ASN A 115 8.73 6.46 -14.31
N SER A 116 8.62 5.62 -15.35
CA SER A 116 8.99 6.00 -16.72
C SER A 116 8.11 7.15 -17.27
N ARG A 117 6.81 7.15 -16.97
CA ARG A 117 5.89 8.23 -17.34
C ARG A 117 6.27 9.56 -16.66
N ASN A 118 6.59 9.53 -15.36
CA ASN A 118 6.98 10.74 -14.62
C ASN A 118 8.31 11.31 -15.13
N THR A 119 9.28 10.46 -15.46
CA THR A 119 10.55 10.88 -16.07
C THR A 119 10.33 11.57 -17.42
N ARG A 120 9.46 11.00 -18.28
CA ARG A 120 9.13 11.60 -19.58
C ARG A 120 8.42 12.96 -19.42
N LYS A 121 7.50 13.11 -18.47
CA LYS A 121 6.83 14.39 -18.21
C LYS A 121 7.82 15.49 -17.81
N ARG A 122 8.80 15.17 -16.95
CA ARG A 122 9.84 16.12 -16.53
C ARG A 122 10.79 16.51 -17.67
N ALA A 123 11.02 15.62 -18.63
CA ALA A 123 11.85 15.92 -19.80
C ALA A 123 11.16 16.84 -20.83
N LEU A 124 9.84 17.02 -20.73
CA LEU A 124 9.03 17.82 -21.66
C LEU A 124 8.58 19.17 -21.05
N ALA A 125 8.88 19.43 -19.77
CA ALA A 125 8.56 20.66 -19.04
C ALA A 125 9.79 21.56 -18.94
#